data_AF-A0A0R0DIY5-F1
#
_entry.id   AF-A0A0R0DIY5-F1
#
_cell.length_a   1.000
_cell.length_b   1.000
_cell.length_c   1.000
_cell.angle_alpha   90.00
_cell.angle_beta   90.00
_cell.angle_gamma   90.00
#
_symmetry.space_group_name_H-M   'P 1'
#
loop_
_entity.id
_entity.type
_entity.pdbx_description
1 polymer ?
#
loop_
_entity_poly.entity_id
_entity_poly.type
_entity_poly.pdbx_seq_one_letter_code
_entity_poly.pdbx_strand_id
1 'polypeptide(L)'
;MGIAISAADRPVIGIVGLGYVGLPLAVAFGRQLPVVGFDIDARRVAELRAGHDHTLETRDEDLAAAVQLDFADDPAALLPCNTYIVTVPTPIDAHEQPDLEPLRSACTLLTCVLRPGDLVIFESTVYPGTTEEVCVPLLEAGSGLQFNQDFYVGYSPERINPGDHARRLADICKVTSGSTPEVAQVVDALYRRIITAGTWLASSIKVAEAAKVIENIQRDVNIALVNELALIFDRLGIDTLDVLEAAGSKWNFLPFRPGMVGGHCIGVDPYYLLHKSMSVGYHPDLIHTARSVNNRVVAHVAGKVQQLLASRGKAIAGARILVLGATFKEDCPDLRNSRALDLVRRFSSAGAQVTCCDPWADPVLALQQEGVQVVADPSSGHDAIVLAVAHAQYRALSAEQIHAMGHANTVIYDVKSVWPRHLVDERL
;
A
#
# COMPACT_ATOMS: atom_id res chain seq x y z
N MET A 1 12.41 24.62 33.45
CA MET A 1 12.56 23.15 33.41
C MET A 1 11.37 22.65 32.62
N GLY A 2 11.61 22.01 31.47
CA GLY A 2 10.51 21.45 30.66
C GLY A 2 9.79 20.33 31.41
N ILE A 3 8.53 20.08 31.03
CA ILE A 3 7.77 18.96 31.57
C ILE A 3 8.46 17.66 31.13
N ALA A 4 8.63 16.72 32.06
CA ALA A 4 9.19 15.41 31.72
C ALA A 4 8.27 14.69 30.73
N ILE A 5 8.85 14.08 29.70
CA ILE A 5 8.11 13.30 28.71
C ILE A 5 7.56 12.06 29.44
N SER A 6 6.26 12.03 29.71
CA SER A 6 5.62 10.99 30.52
C SER A 6 5.77 9.60 29.88
N ALA A 7 5.84 9.57 28.55
CA ALA A 7 6.11 8.38 27.74
C ALA A 7 7.49 7.74 27.98
N ALA A 8 8.48 8.49 28.49
CA ALA A 8 9.84 7.98 28.68
C ALA A 8 9.95 6.95 29.81
N ASP A 9 9.14 7.08 30.86
CA ASP A 9 9.23 6.23 32.05
C ASP A 9 8.26 5.04 32.00
N ARG A 10 7.00 5.28 31.62
CA ARG A 10 5.94 4.26 31.60
C ARG A 10 4.91 4.54 30.49
N PRO A 11 5.20 4.13 29.24
CA PRO A 11 4.28 4.34 28.13
C PRO A 11 3.01 3.50 28.28
N VAL A 12 1.86 4.16 28.11
CA VAL A 12 0.53 3.57 27.89
C VAL A 12 0.09 4.06 26.51
N ILE A 13 -0.02 3.14 25.57
CA ILE A 13 -0.08 3.47 24.14
C ILE A 13 -1.52 3.48 23.66
N GLY A 14 -1.95 4.56 23.01
CA GLY A 14 -3.15 4.60 22.18
C GLY A 14 -2.77 4.50 20.71
N ILE A 15 -3.22 3.49 19.99
CA ILE A 15 -3.01 3.40 18.53
C ILE A 15 -4.29 3.82 17.82
N VAL A 16 -4.21 4.85 16.97
CA VAL A 16 -5.34 5.40 16.23
C VAL A 16 -5.29 4.90 14.79
N GLY A 17 -6.28 4.07 14.42
CA GLY A 17 -6.37 3.32 13.17
C GLY A 17 -5.90 1.87 13.37
N LEU A 18 -6.74 0.89 13.01
CA LEU A 18 -6.48 -0.56 13.13
C LEU A 18 -6.52 -1.26 11.77
N GLY A 19 -5.99 -0.57 10.76
CA GLY A 19 -5.71 -1.14 9.46
C GLY A 19 -4.40 -1.95 9.44
N TYR A 20 -3.86 -2.16 8.24
CA TYR A 20 -2.66 -2.97 7.99
C TYR A 20 -1.37 -2.43 8.65
N VAL A 21 -1.35 -1.17 9.06
CA VAL A 21 -0.22 -0.55 9.80
C VAL A 21 -0.44 -0.65 11.30
N GLY A 22 -1.56 -0.10 11.79
CA GLY A 22 -1.81 0.03 13.22
C GLY A 22 -2.03 -1.28 13.95
N LEU A 23 -2.68 -2.27 13.33
CA LEU A 23 -2.96 -3.54 14.01
C LEU A 23 -1.68 -4.33 14.35
N PRO A 24 -0.74 -4.56 13.41
CA PRO A 24 0.54 -5.20 13.76
C PRO A 24 1.31 -4.48 14.87
N LEU A 25 1.28 -3.14 14.91
CA LEU A 25 1.88 -2.35 15.98
C LEU A 25 1.18 -2.57 17.32
N ALA A 26 -0.16 -2.56 17.31
CA ALA A 26 -0.98 -2.77 18.50
C ALA A 26 -0.67 -4.12 19.13
N VAL A 27 -0.58 -5.17 18.31
CA VAL A 27 -0.24 -6.52 18.75
C VAL A 27 1.21 -6.61 19.24
N ALA A 28 2.17 -6.03 18.52
CA ALA A 28 3.57 -6.07 18.90
C ALA A 28 3.82 -5.37 20.25
N PHE A 29 3.24 -4.19 20.46
CA PHE A 29 3.33 -3.48 21.73
C PHE A 29 2.49 -4.13 22.82
N GLY A 30 1.29 -4.62 22.51
CA GLY A 30 0.36 -5.25 23.44
C GLY A 30 0.85 -6.56 24.07
N ARG A 31 1.94 -7.14 23.55
CA ARG A 31 2.67 -8.22 24.21
C ARG A 31 3.49 -7.76 25.41
N GLN A 32 3.85 -6.48 25.46
CA GLN A 32 4.86 -5.95 26.40
C GLN A 32 4.42 -4.70 27.16
N LEU A 33 3.39 -3.98 26.70
CA LEU A 33 2.88 -2.74 27.30
C LEU A 33 1.36 -2.69 27.25
N PRO A 34 0.73 -1.90 28.12
CA PRO A 34 -0.67 -1.51 27.98
C PRO A 34 -0.90 -0.75 26.66
N VAL A 35 -1.80 -1.27 25.83
CA VAL A 35 -2.19 -0.68 24.55
C VAL A 35 -3.72 -0.61 24.45
N VAL A 36 -4.22 0.53 23.98
CA VAL A 36 -5.59 0.70 23.49
C VAL A 36 -5.52 0.88 21.98
N GLY A 37 -5.97 -0.11 21.23
CA GLY A 37 -6.19 -0.01 19.79
C GLY A 37 -7.54 0.65 19.51
N PHE A 38 -7.54 1.81 18.85
CA PHE A 38 -8.74 2.57 18.53
C PHE A 38 -9.00 2.59 17.01
N ASP A 39 -10.24 2.32 16.60
CA ASP A 39 -10.71 2.54 15.23
C ASP A 39 -12.13 3.12 15.21
N ILE A 40 -12.42 3.95 14.21
CA ILE A 40 -13.75 4.54 14.02
C ILE A 40 -14.77 3.53 13.49
N ASP A 41 -14.30 2.45 12.86
CA ASP A 41 -15.16 1.37 12.38
C ASP A 41 -15.48 0.40 13.52
N ALA A 42 -16.68 0.54 14.10
CA ALA A 42 -17.18 -0.35 15.15
C ALA A 42 -17.25 -1.82 14.73
N ARG A 43 -17.44 -2.12 13.43
CA ARG A 43 -17.41 -3.52 12.93
C ARG A 43 -16.00 -4.07 13.00
N ARG A 44 -15.01 -3.29 12.59
CA ARG A 44 -13.59 -3.64 12.70
C ARG A 44 -13.19 -3.88 14.15
N VAL A 45 -13.61 -3.02 15.07
CA VAL A 45 -13.34 -3.20 16.51
C VAL A 45 -14.02 -4.46 17.06
N ALA A 46 -15.28 -4.71 16.71
CA ALA A 46 -16.01 -5.90 17.17
C ALA A 46 -15.37 -7.21 16.68
N GLU A 47 -14.91 -7.21 15.44
CA GLU A 47 -14.18 -8.32 14.83
C GLU A 47 -12.87 -8.62 15.55
N LEU A 48 -12.04 -7.59 15.79
CA LEU A 48 -10.76 -7.75 16.48
C LEU A 48 -10.94 -8.19 17.94
N ARG A 49 -11.98 -7.71 18.63
CA ARG A 49 -12.37 -8.20 19.96
C ARG A 49 -12.77 -9.66 19.96
N ALA A 50 -13.32 -10.17 18.85
CA ALA A 50 -13.62 -11.59 18.67
C ALA A 50 -12.37 -12.42 18.34
N GLY A 51 -11.19 -11.79 18.21
CA GLY A 51 -9.92 -12.44 17.98
C GLY A 51 -9.62 -12.77 16.52
N HIS A 52 -10.26 -12.06 15.58
CA HIS A 52 -10.12 -12.32 14.15
C HIS A 52 -9.75 -11.06 13.35
N ASP A 53 -8.95 -11.22 12.30
CA ASP A 53 -8.55 -10.15 11.37
C ASP A 53 -8.77 -10.56 9.91
N HIS A 54 -9.81 -10.02 9.28
CA HIS A 54 -10.18 -10.27 7.88
C HIS A 54 -9.13 -9.76 6.89
N THR A 55 -8.25 -8.85 7.30
CA THR A 55 -7.16 -8.38 6.44
C THR A 55 -6.05 -9.42 6.31
N LEU A 56 -6.03 -10.42 7.21
CA LEU A 56 -5.03 -11.49 7.29
C LEU A 56 -3.61 -10.98 7.54
N GLU A 57 -3.44 -9.72 7.95
CA GLU A 57 -2.16 -9.13 8.32
C GLU A 57 -1.69 -9.66 9.68
N THR A 58 -2.64 -9.99 10.57
CA THR A 58 -2.38 -10.59 11.87
C THR A 58 -3.14 -11.91 12.05
N ARG A 59 -2.45 -12.94 12.56
CA ARG A 59 -3.08 -14.23 12.87
C ARG A 59 -3.83 -14.17 14.19
N ASP A 60 -4.91 -14.93 14.33
CA ASP A 60 -5.70 -15.05 15.57
C ASP A 60 -4.81 -15.39 16.79
N GLU A 61 -3.80 -16.26 16.61
CA GLU A 61 -2.80 -16.58 17.64
C GLU A 61 -1.99 -15.37 18.10
N ASP A 62 -1.64 -14.50 17.16
CA ASP A 62 -0.83 -13.31 17.44
C ASP A 62 -1.67 -12.26 18.20
N LEU A 63 -2.96 -12.13 17.86
CA LEU A 63 -3.94 -11.33 18.60
C LEU A 63 -4.09 -11.84 20.04
N ALA A 64 -4.29 -13.15 20.22
CA ALA A 64 -4.44 -13.76 21.53
C ALA A 64 -3.19 -13.60 22.43
N ALA A 65 -2.00 -13.54 21.82
CA ALA A 65 -0.75 -13.32 22.54
C ALA A 65 -0.56 -11.87 23.05
N ALA A 66 -1.30 -10.89 22.51
CA ALA A 66 -1.24 -9.49 22.93
C ALA A 66 -2.11 -9.24 24.17
N VAL A 67 -1.74 -9.85 25.30
CA VAL A 67 -2.54 -9.86 26.54
C VAL A 67 -2.75 -8.49 27.21
N GLN A 68 -2.04 -7.45 26.77
CA GLN A 68 -2.20 -6.07 27.25
C GLN A 68 -2.82 -5.15 26.19
N LEU A 69 -3.41 -5.71 25.13
CA LEU A 69 -4.11 -4.99 24.08
C LEU A 69 -5.63 -5.04 24.29
N ASP A 70 -6.23 -3.87 24.47
CA ASP A 70 -7.68 -3.69 24.37
C ASP A 70 -8.05 -2.97 23.07
N PHE A 71 -9.24 -3.23 22.55
CA PHE A 71 -9.77 -2.55 21.37
C PHE A 71 -10.94 -1.64 21.75
N ALA A 72 -11.05 -0.48 21.12
CA ALA A 72 -12.09 0.51 21.37
C ALA A 72 -12.52 1.27 20.11
N ASP A 73 -13.79 1.66 20.08
CA ASP A 73 -14.43 2.55 19.10
C ASP A 73 -14.93 3.85 19.74
N ASP A 74 -14.79 4.00 21.06
CA ASP A 74 -15.03 5.23 21.82
C ASP A 74 -13.69 5.94 22.12
N PRO A 75 -13.50 7.19 21.66
CA PRO A 75 -12.30 7.97 21.96
C PRO A 75 -12.00 8.14 23.46
N ALA A 76 -13.02 8.06 24.34
CA ALA A 76 -12.82 8.16 25.78
C ALA A 76 -11.90 7.05 26.34
N ALA A 77 -11.79 5.91 25.65
CA ALA A 77 -10.87 4.83 26.01
C ALA A 77 -9.39 5.24 25.89
N LEU A 78 -9.07 6.32 25.17
CA LEU A 78 -7.71 6.83 25.01
C LEU A 78 -7.25 7.73 26.17
N LEU A 79 -8.14 8.18 27.05
CA LEU A 79 -7.82 9.05 28.20
C LEU A 79 -6.70 8.52 29.13
N PRO A 80 -6.55 7.21 29.37
CA PRO A 80 -5.46 6.68 30.18
C PRO A 80 -4.09 6.75 29.48
N CYS A 81 -4.07 6.85 28.15
CA CYS A 81 -2.85 6.81 27.35
C CYS A 81 -2.00 8.08 27.50
N ASN A 82 -0.70 7.95 27.28
CA ASN A 82 0.26 9.06 27.30
C ASN A 82 1.17 9.07 26.06
N THR A 83 1.07 8.03 25.24
CA THR A 83 1.75 7.90 23.95
C THR A 83 0.69 7.56 22.92
N TYR A 84 0.57 8.35 21.86
CA TYR A 84 -0.43 8.12 20.81
C TYR A 84 0.28 7.84 19.50
N ILE A 85 -0.03 6.74 18.83
CA ILE A 85 0.53 6.38 17.53
C ILE A 85 -0.58 6.47 16.49
N VAL A 86 -0.43 7.40 15.54
CA VAL A 86 -1.44 7.68 14.50
C VAL A 86 -1.07 6.95 13.21
N THR A 87 -1.97 6.07 12.76
CA THR A 87 -1.77 5.18 11.60
C THR A 87 -2.95 5.23 10.61
N VAL A 88 -3.65 6.35 10.58
CA VAL A 88 -4.81 6.57 9.71
C VAL A 88 -4.41 6.68 8.23
N PRO A 89 -5.30 6.33 7.28
CA PRO A 89 -4.98 6.40 5.86
C PRO A 89 -4.72 7.84 5.41
N THR A 90 -3.84 7.99 4.43
CA THR A 90 -3.59 9.26 3.75
C THR A 90 -3.79 9.01 2.24
N PRO A 91 -5.05 9.05 1.76
CA PRO A 91 -5.33 8.78 0.36
C PRO A 91 -4.94 9.97 -0.54
N ILE A 92 -5.15 9.81 -1.85
CA ILE A 92 -5.19 10.92 -2.81
C ILE A 92 -6.60 11.09 -3.33
N ASP A 93 -6.98 12.31 -3.67
CA ASP A 93 -8.27 12.61 -4.28
C ASP A 93 -8.28 12.31 -5.80
N ALA A 94 -9.42 12.57 -6.44
CA ALA A 94 -9.61 12.38 -7.88
C ALA A 94 -8.72 13.30 -8.76
N HIS A 95 -8.07 14.30 -8.16
CA HIS A 95 -7.12 15.21 -8.81
C HIS A 95 -5.67 14.88 -8.45
N GLU A 96 -5.44 13.68 -7.91
CA GLU A 96 -4.12 13.17 -7.51
C GLU A 96 -3.45 14.10 -6.47
N GLN A 97 -4.25 14.78 -5.64
CA GLN A 97 -3.76 15.59 -4.52
C GLN A 97 -3.84 14.80 -3.22
N PRO A 98 -2.85 14.93 -2.31
CA PRO A 98 -2.93 14.33 -0.98
C PRO A 98 -4.18 14.78 -0.22
N ASP A 99 -4.97 13.82 0.23
CA ASP A 99 -6.10 14.04 1.14
C ASP A 99 -5.65 13.77 2.57
N LEU A 100 -5.51 14.85 3.34
CA LEU A 100 -5.09 14.80 4.74
C LEU A 100 -6.28 14.76 5.72
N GLU A 101 -7.53 14.69 5.25
CA GLU A 101 -8.69 14.76 6.14
C GLU A 101 -8.69 13.66 7.23
N PRO A 102 -8.39 12.38 6.94
CA PRO A 102 -8.32 11.37 8.00
C PRO A 102 -7.26 11.71 9.07
N LEU A 103 -6.12 12.27 8.63
CA LEU A 103 -5.05 12.71 9.53
C LEU A 103 -5.48 13.91 10.38
N ARG A 104 -6.16 14.89 9.79
CA ARG A 104 -6.72 16.05 10.50
C ARG A 104 -7.78 15.64 11.52
N SER A 105 -8.63 14.70 11.15
CA SER A 105 -9.64 14.10 12.02
C SER A 105 -9.01 13.36 13.20
N ALA A 106 -7.94 12.58 12.96
CA ALA A 106 -7.18 11.92 14.03
C ALA A 106 -6.53 12.94 14.99
N CYS A 107 -5.91 14.00 14.47
CA CYS A 107 -5.38 15.08 15.30
C CYS A 107 -6.47 15.71 16.16
N THR A 108 -7.63 16.03 15.56
CA THR A 108 -8.78 16.63 16.25
C THR A 108 -9.29 15.71 17.37
N LEU A 109 -9.40 14.42 17.12
CA LEU A 109 -9.79 13.42 18.12
C LEU A 109 -8.83 13.43 19.31
N LEU A 110 -7.51 13.48 19.04
CA LEU A 110 -6.50 13.50 20.09
C LEU A 110 -6.53 14.77 20.96
N THR A 111 -7.04 15.89 20.44
CA THR A 111 -7.12 17.15 21.22
C THR A 111 -7.92 17.01 22.52
N CYS A 112 -8.91 16.10 22.55
CA CYS A 112 -9.77 15.88 23.71
C CYS A 112 -9.12 15.01 24.81
N VAL A 113 -8.03 14.32 24.48
CA VAL A 113 -7.37 13.36 25.40
C VAL A 113 -5.91 13.73 25.71
N LEU A 114 -5.32 14.64 24.93
CA LEU A 114 -3.93 15.06 25.09
C LEU A 114 -3.71 15.82 26.40
N ARG A 115 -2.65 15.47 27.13
CA ARG A 115 -2.27 16.07 28.42
C ARG A 115 -0.81 16.53 28.41
N PRO A 116 -0.42 17.41 29.35
CA PRO A 116 0.98 17.78 29.51
C PRO A 116 1.88 16.56 29.78
N GLY A 117 2.99 16.47 29.05
CA GLY A 117 3.96 15.37 29.04
C GLY A 117 3.73 14.33 27.94
N ASP A 118 2.59 14.35 27.26
CA ASP A 118 2.22 13.32 26.28
C ASP A 118 3.05 13.40 24.98
N LEU A 119 3.13 12.27 24.29
CA LEU A 119 3.86 12.09 23.04
C LEU A 119 2.92 11.60 21.92
N VAL A 120 2.87 12.31 20.79
CA VAL A 120 2.11 11.90 19.59
C VAL A 120 3.08 11.51 18.48
N ILE A 121 3.04 10.26 18.03
CA ILE A 121 3.88 9.71 16.98
C ILE A 121 3.02 9.47 15.75
N PHE A 122 3.45 10.00 14.61
CA PHE A 122 2.79 9.77 13.33
C PHE A 122 3.52 8.70 12.53
N GLU A 123 2.78 7.72 12.00
CA GLU A 123 3.30 6.72 11.08
C GLU A 123 2.69 6.81 9.68
N SER A 124 1.57 7.51 9.54
CA SER A 124 0.93 7.77 8.25
C SER A 124 1.93 8.38 7.26
N THR A 125 1.96 7.88 6.03
CA THR A 125 2.81 8.44 4.98
C THR A 125 2.35 9.86 4.65
N VAL A 126 3.27 10.81 4.68
CA VAL A 126 2.99 12.23 4.45
C VAL A 126 4.17 12.89 3.72
N TYR A 127 3.95 14.09 3.17
CA TYR A 127 5.05 14.86 2.59
C TYR A 127 5.88 15.55 3.68
N PRO A 128 7.16 15.87 3.41
CA PRO A 128 8.03 16.55 4.37
C PRO A 128 7.44 17.86 4.87
N GLY A 129 7.33 18.00 6.19
CA GLY A 129 6.74 19.11 6.91
C GLY A 129 5.32 18.88 7.40
N THR A 130 4.62 17.81 7.01
CA THR A 130 3.20 17.62 7.39
C THR A 130 3.00 17.53 8.89
N THR A 131 3.86 16.81 9.60
CA THR A 131 3.77 16.68 11.06
C THR A 131 3.82 18.04 11.75
N GLU A 132 4.83 18.85 11.42
CA GLU A 132 5.09 20.14 12.07
C GLU A 132 4.19 21.28 11.54
N GLU A 133 3.86 21.29 10.25
CA GLU A 133 3.15 22.39 9.58
C GLU A 133 1.62 22.18 9.57
N VAL A 134 1.13 20.94 9.76
CA VAL A 134 -0.29 20.61 9.72
C VAL A 134 -0.78 20.01 11.03
N CYS A 135 -0.12 18.99 11.54
CA CYS A 135 -0.63 18.24 12.69
C CYS A 135 -0.43 19.01 14.00
N VAL A 136 0.77 19.54 14.23
CA VAL A 136 1.10 20.33 15.43
C VAL A 136 0.15 21.51 15.63
N PRO A 137 -0.12 22.38 14.62
CA PRO A 137 -1.06 23.49 14.81
C PRO A 137 -2.48 23.07 15.22
N LEU A 138 -2.96 21.92 14.72
CA LEU A 138 -4.27 21.38 15.10
C LEU A 138 -4.28 20.90 16.55
N LEU A 139 -3.21 20.21 16.96
CA LEU A 139 -3.05 19.73 18.33
C LEU A 139 -2.95 20.90 19.32
N GLU A 140 -2.11 21.91 19.04
CA GLU A 140 -1.99 23.11 19.89
C GLU A 140 -3.32 23.85 20.00
N ALA A 141 -3.99 24.12 18.87
CA ALA A 141 -5.23 24.89 18.85
C ALA A 141 -6.37 24.19 19.60
N GLY A 142 -6.51 22.87 19.46
CA GLY A 142 -7.61 22.14 20.09
C GLY A 142 -7.37 21.74 21.54
N SER A 143 -6.11 21.48 21.93
CA SER A 143 -5.78 21.10 23.32
C SER A 143 -5.48 22.29 24.23
N GLY A 144 -5.09 23.44 23.66
CA GLY A 144 -4.57 24.59 24.41
C GLY A 144 -3.17 24.38 24.99
N LEU A 145 -2.51 23.26 24.65
CA LEU A 145 -1.14 22.92 25.06
C LEU A 145 -0.12 23.49 24.06
N GLN A 146 1.10 23.73 24.52
CA GLN A 146 2.19 24.25 23.69
C GLN A 146 3.14 23.15 23.23
N PHE A 147 3.45 23.13 21.94
CA PHE A 147 4.39 22.19 21.34
C PHE A 147 5.80 22.35 21.90
N ASN A 148 6.47 21.22 22.17
CA ASN A 148 7.81 21.11 22.78
C ASN A 148 7.93 21.70 24.20
N GLN A 149 6.81 22.06 24.84
CA GLN A 149 6.76 22.54 26.22
C GLN A 149 5.82 21.67 27.05
N ASP A 150 4.59 21.50 26.55
CA ASP A 150 3.55 20.71 27.18
C ASP A 150 3.36 19.36 26.49
N PHE A 151 3.49 19.26 25.17
CA PHE A 151 3.44 17.97 24.47
C PHE A 151 4.51 17.88 23.39
N TYR A 152 4.81 16.66 22.98
CA TYR A 152 5.88 16.36 22.04
C TYR A 152 5.35 15.53 20.87
N VAL A 153 6.06 15.58 19.74
CA VAL A 153 5.71 14.75 18.58
C VAL A 153 6.89 13.98 18.05
N GLY A 154 6.61 12.84 17.42
CA GLY A 154 7.56 12.00 16.71
C GLY A 154 7.03 11.55 15.37
N TYR A 155 7.91 11.01 14.55
CA TYR A 155 7.53 10.40 13.28
C TYR A 155 8.31 9.10 13.07
N SER A 156 7.59 8.03 12.72
CA SER A 156 8.16 6.72 12.45
C SER A 156 7.43 6.06 11.29
N PRO A 157 7.87 6.26 10.04
CA PRO A 157 7.11 5.80 8.89
C PRO A 157 7.04 4.28 8.83
N GLU A 158 5.90 3.76 8.41
CA GLU A 158 5.74 2.34 8.17
C GLU A 158 6.48 1.89 6.90
N ARG A 159 7.08 0.70 6.91
CA ARG A 159 7.91 0.12 5.83
C ARG A 159 7.56 -1.35 5.51
N ILE A 160 6.52 -1.90 6.13
CA ILE A 160 5.92 -3.20 5.84
C ILE A 160 5.36 -3.19 4.42
N ASN A 161 5.44 -4.37 3.80
CA ASN A 161 4.85 -4.66 2.52
C ASN A 161 3.64 -5.60 2.75
N PRO A 162 2.40 -5.17 2.49
CA PRO A 162 1.21 -6.00 2.72
C PRO A 162 1.33 -7.39 2.10
N GLY A 163 0.97 -8.44 2.85
CA GLY A 163 1.13 -9.84 2.44
C GLY A 163 2.56 -10.40 2.39
N ASP A 164 3.61 -9.63 2.76
CA ASP A 164 4.98 -10.16 2.90
C ASP A 164 5.21 -10.76 4.29
N HIS A 165 4.79 -12.01 4.48
CA HIS A 165 4.99 -12.71 5.76
C HIS A 165 6.46 -13.11 6.04
N ALA A 166 7.34 -12.98 5.05
CA ALA A 166 8.77 -13.27 5.20
C ALA A 166 9.54 -12.12 5.87
N ARG A 167 9.02 -10.90 5.80
CA ARG A 167 9.58 -9.71 6.45
C ARG A 167 8.50 -9.02 7.27
N ARG A 168 8.39 -9.41 8.54
CA ARG A 168 7.40 -8.83 9.45
C ARG A 168 7.92 -7.50 9.99
N LEU A 169 7.04 -6.76 10.67
CA LEU A 169 7.35 -5.50 11.36
C LEU A 169 8.70 -5.55 12.11
N ALA A 170 8.91 -6.59 12.92
CA ALA A 170 10.08 -6.72 13.77
C ALA A 170 11.40 -6.92 12.99
N ASP A 171 11.33 -7.38 11.74
CA ASP A 171 12.47 -7.76 10.90
C ASP A 171 12.96 -6.62 9.99
N ILE A 172 12.30 -5.47 10.03
CA ILE A 172 12.59 -4.32 9.17
C ILE A 172 13.15 -3.19 10.04
N CYS A 173 14.33 -2.67 9.67
CA CYS A 173 14.90 -1.52 10.36
C CYS A 173 13.92 -0.34 10.30
N LYS A 174 13.48 0.12 11.47
CA LYS A 174 12.46 1.18 11.59
C LYS A 174 13.13 2.55 11.69
N VAL A 175 12.69 3.50 10.87
CA VAL A 175 13.14 4.90 10.96
C VAL A 175 12.38 5.57 12.11
N THR A 176 13.09 6.28 12.96
CA THR A 176 12.53 6.98 14.14
C THR A 176 13.00 8.43 14.14
N SER A 177 12.17 9.32 14.66
CA SER A 177 12.50 10.74 14.80
C SER A 177 11.61 11.40 15.84
N GLY A 178 12.08 12.50 16.41
CA GLY A 178 11.37 13.29 17.41
C GLY A 178 11.51 14.78 17.16
N SER A 179 10.63 15.56 17.79
CA SER A 179 10.60 17.02 17.69
C SER A 179 11.79 17.72 18.34
N THR A 180 12.48 17.04 19.26
CA THR A 180 13.79 17.43 19.80
C THR A 180 14.72 16.21 19.85
N PRO A 181 16.04 16.38 20.00
CA PRO A 181 16.97 15.27 20.15
C PRO A 181 16.61 14.31 21.29
N GLU A 182 16.12 14.83 22.41
CA GLU A 182 15.70 14.05 23.59
C GLU A 182 14.44 13.24 23.28
N VAL A 183 13.42 13.86 22.67
CA VAL A 183 12.20 13.18 22.22
C VAL A 183 12.54 12.09 21.20
N ALA A 184 13.49 12.35 20.30
CA ALA A 184 13.92 11.38 19.30
C ALA A 184 14.48 10.11 19.96
N GLN A 185 15.24 10.24 21.06
CA GLN A 185 15.72 9.09 21.83
C GLN A 185 14.56 8.33 22.51
N VAL A 186 13.54 9.02 23.01
CA VAL A 186 12.35 8.38 23.60
C VAL A 186 11.59 7.56 22.57
N VAL A 187 11.32 8.15 21.39
CA VAL A 187 10.69 7.44 20.27
C VAL A 187 11.53 6.25 19.83
N ASP A 188 12.84 6.42 19.68
CA ASP A 188 13.76 5.36 19.30
C ASP A 188 13.74 4.19 20.28
N ALA A 189 13.84 4.49 21.58
CA ALA A 189 13.79 3.50 22.64
C ALA A 189 12.45 2.75 22.67
N LEU A 190 11.33 3.44 22.42
CA LEU A 190 10.01 2.82 22.35
C LEU A 190 9.96 1.76 21.25
N TYR A 191 10.32 2.12 20.01
CA TYR A 191 10.27 1.18 18.88
C TYR A 191 11.30 0.04 18.99
N ARG A 192 12.49 0.28 19.56
CA ARG A 192 13.49 -0.79 19.80
C ARG A 192 12.96 -1.96 20.62
N ARG A 193 11.89 -1.77 21.40
CA ARG A 193 11.25 -2.85 22.19
C ARG A 193 10.57 -3.89 21.31
N ILE A 194 10.15 -3.52 20.11
CA ILE A 194 9.42 -4.40 19.18
C ILE A 194 10.15 -4.65 17.86
N ILE A 195 11.18 -3.85 17.51
CA ILE A 195 11.93 -3.97 16.27
C ILE A 195 13.28 -4.68 16.48
N THR A 196 13.32 -5.98 16.20
CA THR A 196 14.53 -6.81 16.34
C THR A 196 15.64 -6.45 15.35
N ALA A 197 15.29 -5.96 14.15
CA ALA A 197 16.24 -5.49 13.14
C ALA A 197 16.94 -4.18 13.51
N GLY A 198 16.56 -3.55 14.62
CA GLY A 198 17.06 -2.27 15.07
C GLY A 198 16.33 -1.07 14.46
N THR A 199 16.73 0.11 14.91
CA THR A 199 16.14 1.38 14.50
C THR A 199 17.20 2.30 13.90
N TRP A 200 16.75 3.20 13.03
CA TRP A 200 17.55 4.27 12.46
C TRP A 200 17.00 5.63 12.92
N LEU A 201 17.74 6.28 13.81
CA LEU A 201 17.39 7.60 14.31
C LEU A 201 17.71 8.67 13.25
N ALA A 202 16.67 9.18 12.60
CA ALA A 202 16.81 10.26 11.63
C ALA A 202 17.13 11.59 12.32
N SER A 203 17.79 12.49 11.57
CA SER A 203 18.23 13.79 12.10
C SER A 203 17.08 14.75 12.42
N SER A 204 15.90 14.55 11.84
CA SER A 204 14.67 15.30 12.12
C SER A 204 13.44 14.57 11.59
N ILE A 205 12.25 14.97 12.05
CA ILE A 205 10.96 14.49 11.53
C ILE A 205 10.88 14.68 10.01
N LYS A 206 11.23 15.88 9.52
CA LYS A 206 11.21 16.20 8.10
C LYS A 206 12.10 15.28 7.25
N VAL A 207 13.24 14.83 7.79
CA VAL A 207 14.12 13.86 7.11
C VAL A 207 13.48 12.47 7.11
N ALA A 208 12.83 12.05 8.20
CA ALA A 208 12.15 10.76 8.26
C ALA A 208 10.92 10.72 7.31
N GLU A 209 10.13 11.79 7.23
CA GLU A 209 9.04 11.96 6.25
C GLU A 209 9.58 11.87 4.82
N ALA A 210 10.67 12.60 4.52
CA ALA A 210 11.29 12.58 3.20
C ALA A 210 11.84 11.21 2.80
N ALA A 211 12.48 10.50 3.73
CA ALA A 211 13.05 9.18 3.48
C ALA A 211 11.99 8.19 2.97
N LYS A 212 10.82 8.15 3.62
CA LYS A 212 9.71 7.27 3.23
C LYS A 212 9.18 7.56 1.83
N VAL A 213 9.04 8.84 1.49
CA VAL A 213 8.53 9.25 0.18
C VAL A 213 9.55 8.95 -0.93
N ILE A 214 10.85 9.19 -0.68
CA ILE A 214 11.92 8.91 -1.64
C ILE A 214 12.02 7.41 -1.97
N GLU A 215 11.87 6.52 -0.99
CA GLU A 215 11.89 5.06 -1.21
C GLU A 215 10.88 4.62 -2.28
N ASN A 216 9.67 5.19 -2.23
CA ASN A 216 8.59 4.86 -3.17
C ASN A 216 8.75 5.57 -4.51
N ILE A 217 9.20 6.83 -4.53
CA ILE A 217 9.49 7.57 -5.77
C ILE A 217 10.60 6.88 -6.57
N GLN A 218 11.68 6.48 -5.90
CA GLN A 218 12.76 5.76 -6.57
C GLN A 218 12.23 4.50 -7.26
N ARG A 219 11.40 3.73 -6.56
CA ARG A 219 10.79 2.51 -7.11
C ARG A 219 9.86 2.83 -8.28
N ASP A 220 9.00 3.83 -8.15
CA ASP A 220 8.05 4.25 -9.19
C ASP A 220 8.76 4.68 -10.48
N VAL A 221 9.80 5.52 -10.37
CA VAL A 221 10.60 6.01 -11.51
C VAL A 221 11.34 4.85 -12.19
N ASN A 222 11.91 3.92 -11.43
CA ASN A 222 12.59 2.77 -12.03
C ASN A 222 11.61 1.80 -12.72
N ILE A 223 10.42 1.58 -12.15
CA ILE A 223 9.37 0.80 -12.83
C ILE A 223 8.90 1.53 -14.09
N ALA A 224 8.75 2.85 -14.06
CA ALA A 224 8.39 3.65 -15.23
C ALA A 224 9.43 3.49 -16.35
N LEU A 225 10.72 3.55 -16.02
CA LEU A 225 11.79 3.30 -16.98
C LEU A 225 11.65 1.91 -17.61
N VAL A 226 11.47 0.85 -16.81
CA VAL A 226 11.32 -0.51 -17.35
C VAL A 226 10.03 -0.67 -18.16
N ASN A 227 8.93 -0.02 -17.76
CA ASN A 227 7.69 0.03 -18.53
C ASN A 227 7.88 0.73 -19.88
N GLU A 228 8.57 1.87 -19.92
CA GLU A 228 8.86 2.57 -21.17
C GLU A 228 9.73 1.70 -22.10
N LEU A 229 10.75 1.03 -21.54
CA LEU A 229 11.58 0.09 -22.30
C LEU A 229 10.77 -1.08 -22.84
N ALA A 230 9.85 -1.67 -22.06
CA ALA A 230 8.96 -2.74 -22.52
C ALA A 230 8.13 -2.31 -23.74
N LEU A 231 7.57 -1.10 -23.69
CA LEU A 231 6.81 -0.51 -24.79
C LEU A 231 7.68 -0.24 -26.05
N ILE A 232 8.97 0.07 -25.87
CA ILE A 232 9.92 0.21 -26.98
C ILE A 232 10.27 -1.16 -27.56
N PHE A 233 10.58 -2.15 -26.72
CA PHE A 233 10.95 -3.50 -27.14
C PHE A 233 9.80 -4.20 -27.88
N ASP A 234 8.56 -4.02 -27.45
CA ASP A 234 7.36 -4.45 -28.17
C ASP A 234 7.35 -3.96 -29.63
N ARG A 235 7.66 -2.67 -29.85
CA ARG A 235 7.73 -2.09 -31.21
C ARG A 235 8.91 -2.59 -32.03
N LEU A 236 9.98 -3.03 -31.36
CA LEU A 236 11.17 -3.61 -31.98
C LEU A 236 11.02 -5.13 -32.21
N GLY A 237 9.95 -5.75 -31.71
CA GLY A 237 9.78 -7.20 -31.75
C GLY A 237 10.76 -7.96 -30.85
N ILE A 238 11.20 -7.33 -29.76
CA ILE A 238 12.14 -7.90 -28.78
C ILE A 238 11.37 -8.25 -27.50
N ASP A 239 11.63 -9.41 -26.93
CA ASP A 239 11.02 -9.81 -25.65
C ASP A 239 11.68 -9.08 -24.47
N THR A 240 10.85 -8.38 -23.67
CA THR A 240 11.33 -7.60 -22.52
C THR A 240 12.05 -8.47 -21.49
N LEU A 241 11.55 -9.67 -21.20
CA LEU A 241 12.12 -10.52 -20.16
C LEU A 241 13.51 -11.01 -20.58
N ASP A 242 13.69 -11.41 -21.84
CA ASP A 242 14.99 -11.85 -22.38
C ASP A 242 16.04 -10.73 -22.26
N VAL A 243 15.67 -9.48 -22.57
CA VAL A 243 16.56 -8.32 -22.42
C VAL A 243 16.92 -8.07 -20.96
N LEU A 244 15.94 -8.12 -20.06
CA LEU A 244 16.19 -7.89 -18.63
C LEU A 244 17.01 -9.01 -18.00
N GLU A 245 16.85 -10.26 -18.41
CA GLU A 245 17.69 -11.39 -17.97
C GLU A 245 19.13 -11.24 -18.48
N ALA A 246 19.31 -10.86 -19.75
CA ALA A 246 20.62 -10.57 -20.31
C ALA A 246 21.30 -9.39 -19.58
N ALA A 247 20.58 -8.29 -19.34
CA ALA A 247 21.08 -7.13 -18.61
C ALA A 247 21.39 -7.47 -17.14
N GLY A 248 20.57 -8.32 -16.51
CA GLY A 248 20.74 -8.80 -15.15
C GLY A 248 22.00 -9.63 -14.91
N SER A 249 22.68 -10.10 -15.97
CA SER A 249 24.02 -10.72 -15.84
C SER A 249 25.09 -9.76 -15.31
N LYS A 250 24.86 -8.44 -15.39
CA LYS A 250 25.74 -7.42 -14.83
C LYS A 250 25.47 -7.21 -13.34
N TRP A 251 26.50 -7.39 -12.52
CA TRP A 251 26.43 -7.37 -11.04
C TRP A 251 25.78 -6.13 -10.40
N ASN A 252 25.80 -4.97 -11.05
CA ASN A 252 25.21 -3.73 -10.54
C ASN A 252 23.91 -3.32 -11.25
N PHE A 253 23.32 -4.20 -12.07
CA PHE A 253 22.01 -3.95 -12.65
C PHE A 253 20.94 -4.16 -11.57
N LEU A 254 20.04 -3.18 -11.42
CA LEU A 254 18.91 -3.26 -10.49
C LEU A 254 17.71 -3.90 -11.22
N PRO A 255 17.24 -5.09 -10.83
CA PRO A 255 16.33 -5.91 -11.65
C PRO A 255 14.86 -5.52 -11.45
N PHE A 256 14.49 -4.30 -11.83
CA PHE A 256 13.09 -3.90 -11.90
C PHE A 256 12.37 -4.64 -13.05
N ARG A 257 11.07 -4.88 -12.88
CA ARG A 257 10.22 -5.56 -13.88
C ARG A 257 9.10 -4.62 -14.34
N PRO A 258 8.65 -4.73 -15.60
CA PRO A 258 7.49 -3.98 -16.05
C PRO A 258 6.23 -4.50 -15.35
N GLY A 259 5.20 -3.68 -15.32
CA GLY A 259 3.94 -4.04 -14.71
C GLY A 259 3.00 -2.85 -14.54
N MET A 260 1.75 -3.18 -14.23
CA MET A 260 0.73 -2.18 -13.92
C MET A 260 0.90 -1.72 -12.46
N VAL A 261 1.29 -0.46 -12.27
CA VAL A 261 1.59 0.09 -10.94
C VAL A 261 0.30 0.54 -10.24
N GLY A 262 -0.15 -0.23 -9.25
CA GLY A 262 -1.31 0.04 -8.40
C GLY A 262 -0.99 0.12 -6.90
N GLY A 263 -2.02 -0.01 -6.06
CA GLY A 263 -1.92 -0.10 -4.60
C GLY A 263 -1.78 1.24 -3.87
N HIS A 264 -1.28 1.17 -2.62
CA HIS A 264 -1.28 2.28 -1.65
C HIS A 264 -0.06 3.18 -1.67
N CYS A 265 1.10 2.68 -2.08
CA CYS A 265 2.35 3.40 -1.90
C CYS A 265 2.91 3.89 -3.23
N ILE A 266 3.31 2.97 -4.11
CA ILE A 266 4.02 3.33 -5.37
C ILE A 266 3.12 4.18 -6.28
N GLY A 267 1.82 3.85 -6.35
CA GLY A 267 0.84 4.58 -7.15
C GLY A 267 0.39 5.92 -6.57
N VAL A 268 0.78 6.26 -5.34
CA VAL A 268 0.16 7.33 -4.54
C VAL A 268 1.20 8.26 -3.92
N ASP A 269 2.20 7.72 -3.21
CA ASP A 269 3.25 8.47 -2.51
C ASP A 269 4.02 9.48 -3.39
N PRO A 270 4.29 9.22 -4.69
CA PRO A 270 4.92 10.23 -5.55
C PRO A 270 4.15 11.56 -5.63
N TYR A 271 2.82 11.52 -5.50
CA TYR A 271 1.98 12.72 -5.53
C TYR A 271 2.17 13.62 -4.30
N TYR A 272 2.60 13.06 -3.17
CA TYR A 272 2.91 13.83 -1.96
C TYR A 272 4.08 14.80 -2.20
N LEU A 273 5.17 14.30 -2.78
CA LEU A 273 6.32 15.16 -3.08
C LEU A 273 6.04 16.09 -4.25
N LEU A 274 5.26 15.67 -5.25
CA LEU A 274 4.78 16.55 -6.33
C LEU A 274 4.02 17.74 -5.74
N HIS A 275 3.02 17.49 -4.88
CA HIS A 275 2.24 18.53 -4.21
C HIS A 275 3.12 19.47 -3.40
N LYS A 276 3.98 18.95 -2.52
CA LYS A 276 4.86 19.77 -1.69
C LYS A 276 5.84 20.58 -2.53
N SER A 277 6.40 20.00 -3.60
CA SER A 277 7.32 20.69 -4.52
C SER A 277 6.63 21.86 -5.22
N MET A 278 5.42 21.65 -5.74
CA MET A 278 4.66 22.71 -6.40
C MET A 278 4.32 23.85 -5.43
N SER A 279 3.99 23.53 -4.17
CA SER A 279 3.69 24.54 -3.14
C SER A 279 4.87 25.47 -2.82
N VAL A 280 6.12 25.03 -3.07
CA VAL A 280 7.34 25.82 -2.88
C VAL A 280 7.92 26.36 -4.19
N GLY A 281 7.18 26.24 -5.29
CA GLY A 281 7.57 26.78 -6.60
C GLY A 281 8.51 25.91 -7.44
N TYR A 282 8.71 24.63 -7.08
CA TYR A 282 9.50 23.68 -7.87
C TYR A 282 8.60 22.68 -8.61
N HIS A 283 8.81 22.53 -9.92
CA HIS A 283 8.06 21.58 -10.74
C HIS A 283 8.92 20.34 -11.05
N PRO A 284 8.61 19.14 -10.50
CA PRO A 284 9.42 17.95 -10.73
C PRO A 284 9.01 17.21 -12.02
N ASP A 285 9.72 17.46 -13.11
CA ASP A 285 9.44 16.85 -14.42
C ASP A 285 9.52 15.31 -14.41
N LEU A 286 10.55 14.76 -13.74
CA LEU A 286 10.83 13.33 -13.75
C LEU A 286 9.75 12.51 -13.04
N ILE A 287 9.31 12.96 -11.86
CA ILE A 287 8.29 12.26 -11.07
C ILE A 287 6.95 12.27 -11.82
N HIS A 288 6.58 13.42 -12.38
CA HIS A 288 5.37 13.56 -13.17
C HIS A 288 5.41 12.66 -14.42
N THR A 289 6.54 12.64 -15.14
CA THR A 289 6.72 11.79 -16.32
C THR A 289 6.64 10.31 -15.97
N ALA A 290 7.27 9.88 -14.87
CA ALA A 290 7.21 8.50 -14.42
C ALA A 290 5.77 8.04 -14.15
N ARG A 291 4.96 8.85 -13.46
CA ARG A 291 3.53 8.58 -13.25
C ARG A 291 2.76 8.47 -14.55
N SER A 292 3.00 9.40 -15.50
CA SER A 292 2.37 9.36 -16.81
C SER A 292 2.71 8.08 -17.58
N VAL A 293 3.96 7.63 -17.54
CA VAL A 293 4.39 6.38 -18.19
C VAL A 293 3.73 5.16 -17.53
N ASN A 294 3.77 5.07 -16.20
CA ASN A 294 3.16 3.96 -15.46
C ASN A 294 1.64 3.84 -15.72
N ASN A 295 0.94 4.97 -15.81
CA ASN A 295 -0.50 5.01 -16.10
C ASN A 295 -0.84 4.53 -17.54
N ARG A 296 0.10 4.57 -18.50
CA ARG A 296 -0.14 4.13 -19.89
C ARG A 296 -0.14 2.61 -20.06
N VAL A 297 0.44 1.86 -19.13
CA VAL A 297 0.64 0.40 -19.28
C VAL A 297 -0.69 -0.35 -19.41
N VAL A 298 -1.71 0.04 -18.62
CA VAL A 298 -3.05 -0.57 -18.70
C VAL A 298 -3.64 -0.41 -20.11
N ALA A 299 -3.52 0.78 -20.68
CA ALA A 299 -4.01 1.07 -22.03
C ALA A 299 -3.21 0.31 -23.11
N HIS A 300 -1.90 0.16 -22.91
CA HIS A 300 -1.03 -0.63 -23.78
C HIS A 300 -1.45 -2.11 -23.79
N VAL A 301 -1.53 -2.75 -22.62
CA VAL A 301 -1.93 -4.16 -22.46
C VAL A 301 -3.29 -4.42 -23.13
N ALA A 302 -4.29 -3.59 -22.83
CA ALA A 302 -5.61 -3.73 -23.44
C ALA A 302 -5.57 -3.57 -24.97
N GLY A 303 -4.75 -2.64 -25.48
CA GLY A 303 -4.56 -2.45 -26.92
C GLY A 303 -3.90 -3.67 -27.59
N LYS A 304 -2.92 -4.30 -26.95
CA LYS A 304 -2.26 -5.51 -27.44
C LYS A 304 -3.23 -6.69 -27.50
N VAL A 305 -4.00 -6.94 -26.44
CA VAL A 305 -5.05 -7.97 -26.45
C VAL A 305 -6.06 -7.74 -27.58
N GLN A 306 -6.48 -6.49 -27.80
CA GLN A 306 -7.38 -6.14 -28.91
C GLN A 306 -6.74 -6.43 -30.28
N GLN A 307 -5.46 -6.11 -30.48
CA GLN A 307 -4.73 -6.40 -31.72
C GLN A 307 -4.60 -7.90 -31.96
N LEU A 308 -4.27 -8.69 -30.92
CA LEU A 308 -4.18 -10.14 -30.99
C LEU A 308 -5.53 -10.76 -31.35
N LEU A 309 -6.62 -10.33 -30.72
CA LEU A 309 -7.98 -10.78 -31.07
C LEU A 309 -8.30 -10.47 -32.53
N ALA A 310 -8.02 -9.24 -32.98
CA ALA A 310 -8.26 -8.83 -34.36
C ALA A 310 -7.45 -9.65 -35.37
N SER A 311 -6.20 -9.99 -35.05
CA SER A 311 -5.36 -10.87 -35.89
C SER A 311 -5.95 -12.27 -36.08
N ARG A 312 -6.82 -12.70 -35.17
CA ARG A 312 -7.56 -13.96 -35.21
C ARG A 312 -9.00 -13.81 -35.74
N GLY A 313 -9.32 -12.65 -36.31
CA GLY A 313 -10.65 -12.36 -36.84
C GLY A 313 -11.72 -12.13 -35.79
N LYS A 314 -11.35 -11.90 -34.52
CA LYS A 314 -12.28 -11.61 -33.43
C LYS A 314 -12.26 -10.13 -33.08
N ALA A 315 -13.40 -9.46 -33.18
CA ALA A 315 -13.54 -8.09 -32.67
C ALA A 315 -13.63 -8.10 -31.13
N ILE A 316 -13.09 -7.06 -30.48
CA ILE A 316 -13.18 -6.91 -29.02
C ILE A 316 -14.64 -6.75 -28.54
N ALA A 317 -15.46 -6.06 -29.33
CA ALA A 317 -16.89 -5.93 -29.06
C ALA A 317 -17.55 -7.32 -29.15
N GLY A 318 -18.13 -7.77 -28.04
CA GLY A 318 -18.71 -9.11 -27.90
C GLY A 318 -17.70 -10.24 -27.66
N ALA A 319 -16.40 -9.96 -27.54
CA ALA A 319 -15.42 -10.97 -27.14
C ALA A 319 -15.59 -11.34 -25.66
N ARG A 320 -15.46 -12.62 -25.33
CA ARG A 320 -15.40 -13.13 -23.97
C ARG A 320 -13.96 -13.07 -23.47
N ILE A 321 -13.68 -12.21 -22.51
CA ILE A 321 -12.33 -12.01 -21.98
C ILE A 321 -12.30 -12.48 -20.52
N LEU A 322 -11.39 -13.40 -20.20
CA LEU A 322 -11.08 -13.79 -18.84
C LEU A 322 -9.90 -12.96 -18.32
N VAL A 323 -10.09 -12.27 -17.20
CA VAL A 323 -9.01 -11.61 -16.46
C VAL A 323 -8.75 -12.39 -15.18
N LEU A 324 -7.54 -12.94 -15.06
CA LEU A 324 -7.07 -13.65 -13.87
C LEU A 324 -6.30 -12.66 -12.97
N GLY A 325 -6.91 -12.31 -11.85
CA GLY A 325 -6.43 -11.34 -10.88
C GLY A 325 -7.28 -10.08 -10.84
N ALA A 326 -7.70 -9.69 -9.64
CA ALA A 326 -8.46 -8.48 -9.33
C ALA A 326 -7.75 -7.60 -8.29
N THR A 327 -6.97 -8.21 -7.40
CA THR A 327 -6.21 -7.55 -6.33
C THR A 327 -5.09 -6.67 -6.89
N PHE A 328 -4.58 -5.73 -6.09
CA PHE A 328 -3.52 -4.84 -6.56
C PHE A 328 -2.13 -5.53 -6.60
N LYS A 329 -1.98 -6.63 -5.84
CA LYS A 329 -0.74 -7.37 -5.64
C LYS A 329 -1.05 -8.86 -5.48
N GLU A 330 -0.07 -9.69 -5.81
CA GLU A 330 -0.13 -11.12 -5.57
C GLU A 330 -0.34 -11.46 -4.09
N ASP A 331 -1.10 -12.54 -3.87
CA ASP A 331 -1.28 -13.25 -2.60
C ASP A 331 -1.78 -12.38 -1.42
N CYS A 332 -2.61 -11.39 -1.70
CA CYS A 332 -3.34 -10.62 -0.67
C CYS A 332 -4.77 -10.26 -1.15
N PRO A 333 -5.74 -10.03 -0.24
CA PRO A 333 -7.15 -9.77 -0.61
C PRO A 333 -7.45 -8.30 -1.02
N ASP A 334 -6.44 -7.45 -1.13
CA ASP A 334 -6.64 -5.99 -1.24
C ASP A 334 -6.91 -5.54 -2.69
N LEU A 335 -8.05 -4.89 -2.91
CA LEU A 335 -8.54 -4.42 -4.21
C LEU A 335 -8.24 -2.94 -4.47
N ARG A 336 -7.84 -2.19 -3.45
CA ARG A 336 -7.74 -0.73 -3.52
C ARG A 336 -6.68 -0.31 -4.54
N ASN A 337 -7.04 0.64 -5.41
CA ASN A 337 -6.18 1.12 -6.50
C ASN A 337 -5.62 0.01 -7.40
N SER A 338 -6.36 -1.10 -7.56
CA SER A 338 -5.94 -2.19 -8.44
C SER A 338 -6.05 -1.81 -9.91
N ARG A 339 -4.92 -1.88 -10.62
CA ARG A 339 -4.87 -1.66 -12.07
C ARG A 339 -5.44 -2.82 -12.88
N ALA A 340 -5.59 -4.00 -12.27
CA ALA A 340 -6.30 -5.12 -12.89
C ALA A 340 -7.79 -4.79 -13.08
N LEU A 341 -8.40 -4.07 -12.13
CA LEU A 341 -9.78 -3.60 -12.25
C LEU A 341 -9.95 -2.51 -13.33
N ASP A 342 -8.96 -1.61 -13.47
CA ASP A 342 -8.93 -0.66 -14.58
C ASP A 342 -8.90 -1.37 -15.94
N LEU A 343 -8.16 -2.48 -16.04
CA LEU A 343 -8.11 -3.32 -17.23
C LEU A 343 -9.48 -3.96 -17.54
N VAL A 344 -10.16 -4.51 -16.52
CA VAL A 344 -11.52 -5.05 -16.63
C VAL A 344 -12.51 -4.00 -17.12
N ARG A 345 -12.49 -2.80 -16.52
CA ARG A 345 -13.35 -1.68 -16.92
C ARG A 345 -13.07 -1.27 -18.37
N ARG A 346 -11.80 -1.19 -18.77
CA ARG A 346 -11.42 -0.80 -20.14
C ARG A 346 -11.89 -1.81 -21.19
N PHE A 347 -11.77 -3.11 -20.92
CA PHE A 347 -12.33 -4.13 -21.81
C PHE A 347 -13.85 -4.07 -21.88
N SER A 348 -14.52 -3.88 -20.73
CA SER A 348 -15.98 -3.73 -20.67
C SER A 348 -16.47 -2.51 -21.46
N SER A 349 -15.79 -1.36 -21.32
CA SER A 349 -16.09 -0.14 -22.09
C SER A 349 -15.85 -0.30 -23.60
N ALA A 350 -14.97 -1.22 -24.01
CA ALA A 350 -14.77 -1.59 -25.41
C ALA A 350 -15.84 -2.58 -25.94
N GLY A 351 -16.82 -2.95 -25.11
CA GLY A 351 -17.92 -3.84 -25.46
C GLY A 351 -17.63 -5.33 -25.26
N ALA A 352 -16.54 -5.69 -24.60
CA ALA A 352 -16.24 -7.10 -24.27
C ALA A 352 -17.12 -7.61 -23.12
N GLN A 353 -17.36 -8.92 -23.11
CA GLN A 353 -17.94 -9.64 -21.97
C GLN A 353 -16.80 -10.12 -21.07
N VAL A 354 -16.55 -9.40 -19.98
CA VAL A 354 -15.38 -9.66 -19.12
C VAL A 354 -15.78 -10.51 -17.93
N THR A 355 -15.07 -11.63 -17.73
CA THR A 355 -15.10 -12.41 -16.49
C THR A 355 -13.83 -12.10 -15.71
N CYS A 356 -13.96 -11.62 -14.48
CA CYS A 356 -12.84 -11.37 -13.58
C CYS A 356 -12.79 -12.48 -12.51
N CYS A 357 -11.63 -13.09 -12.31
CA CYS A 357 -11.45 -14.13 -11.30
C CYS A 357 -10.27 -13.80 -10.39
N ASP A 358 -10.46 -13.97 -9.09
CA ASP A 358 -9.39 -13.79 -8.11
C ASP A 358 -9.68 -14.67 -6.88
N PRO A 359 -8.74 -15.52 -6.42
CA PRO A 359 -8.96 -16.42 -5.29
C PRO A 359 -8.81 -15.75 -3.93
N TRP A 360 -8.32 -14.50 -3.88
CA TRP A 360 -8.08 -13.72 -2.66
C TRP A 360 -9.10 -12.60 -2.47
N ALA A 361 -9.64 -12.04 -3.56
CA ALA A 361 -10.63 -10.97 -3.48
C ALA A 361 -11.98 -11.45 -2.91
N ASP A 362 -12.56 -10.68 -2.00
CA ASP A 362 -13.96 -10.86 -1.58
C ASP A 362 -14.90 -10.37 -2.71
N PRO A 363 -15.74 -11.26 -3.30
CA PRO A 363 -16.66 -10.88 -4.37
C PRO A 363 -17.67 -9.80 -3.99
N VAL A 364 -18.10 -9.77 -2.72
CA VAL A 364 -19.07 -8.77 -2.22
C VAL A 364 -18.39 -7.40 -2.15
N LEU A 365 -17.18 -7.34 -1.59
CA LEU A 365 -16.41 -6.09 -1.54
C LEU A 365 -16.05 -5.59 -2.94
N ALA A 366 -15.62 -6.47 -3.84
CA ALA A 366 -15.30 -6.10 -5.22
C ALA A 366 -16.49 -5.46 -5.95
N LEU A 367 -17.70 -6.00 -5.76
CA LEU A 367 -18.90 -5.44 -6.36
C LEU A 367 -19.31 -4.11 -5.70
N GLN A 368 -19.29 -4.04 -4.37
CA GLN A 368 -19.74 -2.87 -3.62
C GLN A 368 -18.79 -1.67 -3.74
N GLN A 369 -17.48 -1.91 -3.69
CA GLN A 369 -16.46 -0.87 -3.66
C GLN A 369 -15.99 -0.49 -5.08
N GLU A 370 -15.84 -1.48 -5.96
CA GLU A 370 -15.20 -1.29 -7.26
C GLU A 370 -16.15 -1.46 -8.46
N GLY A 371 -17.39 -1.91 -8.21
CA GLY A 371 -18.39 -2.14 -9.26
C GLY A 371 -18.05 -3.28 -10.21
N VAL A 372 -17.15 -4.19 -9.81
CA VAL A 372 -16.69 -5.31 -10.64
C VAL A 372 -17.12 -6.63 -10.01
N GLN A 373 -17.83 -7.45 -10.78
CA GLN A 373 -18.16 -8.81 -10.37
C GLN A 373 -16.92 -9.71 -10.48
N VAL A 374 -16.45 -10.21 -9.36
CA VAL A 374 -15.38 -11.21 -9.27
C VAL A 374 -16.01 -12.58 -9.00
N VAL A 375 -15.56 -13.60 -9.72
CA VAL A 375 -16.02 -14.98 -9.53
C VAL A 375 -14.84 -15.88 -9.15
N ALA A 376 -15.11 -16.92 -8.35
CA ALA A 376 -14.07 -17.87 -7.95
C ALA A 376 -13.60 -18.74 -9.12
N ASP A 377 -14.55 -19.27 -9.90
CA ASP A 377 -14.29 -20.18 -11.00
C ASP A 377 -14.73 -19.58 -12.35
N PRO A 378 -13.84 -19.49 -13.35
CA PRO A 378 -14.21 -19.04 -14.67
C PRO A 378 -14.97 -20.11 -15.46
N SER A 379 -15.93 -19.67 -16.29
CA SER A 379 -16.50 -20.51 -17.34
C SER A 379 -15.47 -20.87 -18.43
N SER A 380 -15.72 -21.87 -19.27
CA SER A 380 -14.84 -22.18 -20.40
C SER A 380 -15.20 -21.38 -21.67
N GLY A 381 -14.30 -21.39 -22.65
CA GLY A 381 -14.56 -20.86 -24.00
C GLY A 381 -14.40 -19.34 -24.12
N HIS A 382 -13.40 -18.78 -23.44
CA HIS A 382 -13.03 -17.38 -23.60
C HIS A 382 -12.23 -17.13 -24.88
N ASP A 383 -12.46 -16.00 -25.54
CA ASP A 383 -11.71 -15.55 -26.71
C ASP A 383 -10.31 -15.02 -26.33
N ALA A 384 -10.17 -14.49 -25.10
CA ALA A 384 -8.89 -14.10 -24.53
C ALA A 384 -8.80 -14.44 -23.03
N ILE A 385 -7.59 -14.77 -22.57
CA ILE A 385 -7.22 -14.96 -21.18
C ILE A 385 -6.06 -14.00 -20.88
N VAL A 386 -6.22 -13.18 -19.85
CA VAL A 386 -5.22 -12.20 -19.42
C VAL A 386 -4.83 -12.48 -17.99
N LEU A 387 -3.57 -12.84 -17.76
CA LEU A 387 -3.01 -12.93 -16.41
C LEU A 387 -2.60 -11.54 -15.94
N ALA A 388 -3.45 -10.91 -15.12
CA ALA A 388 -3.22 -9.55 -14.59
C ALA A 388 -2.44 -9.55 -13.28
N VAL A 389 -2.71 -10.52 -12.39
CA VAL A 389 -2.04 -10.68 -11.09
C VAL A 389 -1.52 -12.11 -10.97
N ALA A 390 -0.24 -12.28 -10.66
CA ALA A 390 0.40 -13.59 -10.65
C ALA A 390 0.36 -14.25 -9.27
N HIS A 391 -0.83 -14.51 -8.74
CA HIS A 391 -1.01 -15.30 -7.51
C HIS A 391 -0.34 -16.67 -7.62
N ALA A 392 0.04 -17.25 -6.48
CA ALA A 392 0.61 -18.60 -6.42
C ALA A 392 -0.28 -19.63 -7.14
N GLN A 393 -1.61 -19.54 -6.97
CA GLN A 393 -2.60 -20.40 -7.62
C GLN A 393 -2.53 -20.32 -9.16
N TYR A 394 -2.31 -19.13 -9.72
CA TYR A 394 -2.24 -18.92 -11.16
C TYR A 394 -0.87 -19.27 -11.75
N ARG A 395 0.21 -19.08 -10.99
CA ARG A 395 1.55 -19.57 -11.37
C ARG A 395 1.62 -21.09 -11.45
N ALA A 396 0.84 -21.78 -10.61
CA ALA A 396 0.82 -23.23 -10.54
C ALA A 396 -0.05 -23.90 -11.62
N LEU A 397 -0.76 -23.13 -12.46
CA LEU A 397 -1.59 -23.69 -13.53
C LEU A 397 -0.72 -24.39 -14.58
N SER A 398 -1.11 -25.61 -14.94
CA SER A 398 -0.55 -26.36 -16.06
C SER A 398 -1.00 -25.80 -17.42
N ALA A 399 -0.27 -26.13 -18.48
CA ALA A 399 -0.63 -25.76 -19.84
C ALA A 399 -2.05 -26.23 -20.21
N GLU A 400 -2.39 -27.46 -19.81
CA GLU A 400 -3.71 -28.06 -20.04
C GLU A 400 -4.82 -27.26 -19.35
N GLN A 401 -4.59 -26.82 -18.10
CA GLN A 401 -5.56 -26.00 -17.37
C GLN A 401 -5.72 -24.62 -18.01
N ILE A 402 -4.64 -23.99 -18.46
CA ILE A 402 -4.69 -22.69 -19.14
C ILE A 402 -5.51 -22.80 -20.44
N HIS A 403 -5.21 -23.79 -21.28
CA HIS A 403 -5.92 -23.99 -22.54
C HIS A 403 -7.39 -24.40 -22.34
N ALA A 404 -7.72 -25.13 -21.27
CA ALA A 404 -9.10 -25.53 -20.97
C ALA A 404 -10.04 -24.34 -20.65
N MET A 405 -9.50 -23.20 -20.21
CA MET A 405 -10.29 -21.98 -19.99
C MET A 405 -10.71 -21.30 -21.30
N GLY A 406 -10.05 -21.63 -22.40
CA GLY A 406 -10.27 -21.09 -23.73
C GLY A 406 -10.90 -22.08 -24.72
N HIS A 407 -10.78 -21.74 -26.00
CA HIS A 407 -10.97 -22.58 -27.17
C HIS A 407 -9.67 -22.59 -27.98
N ALA A 408 -9.63 -23.32 -29.11
CA ALA A 408 -8.39 -23.53 -29.89
C ALA A 408 -7.68 -22.25 -30.39
N ASN A 409 -8.38 -21.11 -30.46
CA ASN A 409 -7.85 -19.83 -30.97
C ASN A 409 -7.84 -18.74 -29.88
N THR A 410 -7.87 -19.12 -28.60
CA THR A 410 -7.88 -18.16 -27.48
C THR A 410 -6.58 -17.41 -27.35
N VAL A 411 -6.66 -16.08 -27.29
CA VAL A 411 -5.50 -15.21 -27.04
C VAL A 411 -5.07 -15.36 -25.59
N ILE A 412 -3.78 -15.61 -25.35
CA ILE A 412 -3.23 -15.70 -23.99
C ILE A 412 -2.20 -14.58 -23.81
N TYR A 413 -2.49 -13.64 -22.91
CA TYR A 413 -1.61 -12.52 -22.59
C TYR A 413 -1.18 -12.56 -21.12
N ASP A 414 0.13 -12.54 -20.87
CA ASP A 414 0.68 -12.55 -19.52
C ASP A 414 1.31 -11.20 -19.15
N VAL A 415 0.63 -10.43 -18.30
CA VAL A 415 1.13 -9.11 -17.87
C VAL A 415 2.34 -9.22 -16.94
N LYS A 416 2.51 -10.37 -16.28
CA LYS A 416 3.52 -10.57 -15.24
C LYS A 416 4.72 -11.36 -15.74
N SER A 417 4.65 -11.91 -16.95
CA SER A 417 5.71 -12.68 -17.60
C SER A 417 6.17 -13.88 -16.75
N VAL A 418 5.22 -14.61 -16.17
CA VAL A 418 5.43 -15.74 -15.25
C VAL A 418 5.12 -17.10 -15.87
N TRP A 419 4.25 -17.14 -16.88
CA TRP A 419 3.97 -18.36 -17.62
C TRP A 419 5.07 -18.64 -18.67
N PRO A 420 5.34 -19.91 -18.99
CA PRO A 420 6.27 -20.30 -20.03
C PRO A 420 5.98 -19.61 -21.37
N ARG A 421 7.03 -19.11 -22.05
CA ARG A 421 6.92 -18.34 -23.30
C ARG A 421 6.12 -19.05 -24.41
N HIS A 422 6.17 -20.38 -24.47
CA HIS A 422 5.46 -21.15 -25.50
C HIS A 422 3.95 -21.30 -25.23
N LEU A 423 3.47 -20.93 -24.04
CA LEU A 423 2.05 -20.99 -23.65
C LEU A 423 1.34 -19.65 -23.82
N VAL A 424 2.08 -18.57 -24.06
CA VAL A 424 1.54 -17.21 -24.16
C VAL A 424 1.74 -16.70 -25.58
N ASP A 425 0.75 -15.98 -26.09
CA ASP A 425 0.88 -15.31 -27.38
C ASP A 425 1.75 -14.07 -27.26
N GLU A 426 1.62 -13.37 -26.12
CA GLU A 426 2.39 -12.18 -25.81
C GLU A 426 2.46 -11.95 -24.30
N ARG A 427 3.44 -11.16 -23.87
CA ARG A 427 3.68 -10.79 -22.48
C ARG A 427 4.30 -9.40 -22.41
N LEU A 428 4.18 -8.74 -21.25
CA LEU A 428 4.72 -7.40 -21.01
C LEU A 428 6.25 -7.39 -20.83
#